data_AF-A0A1U7WCK0-F1
#
_entry.id   AF-A0A1U7WCK0-F1
#
_cell.length_a   1.000
_cell.length_b   1.000
_cell.length_c   1.000
_cell.angle_alpha   90.00
_cell.angle_beta   90.00
_cell.angle_gamma   90.00
#
_symmetry.space_group_name_H-M   'P 1'
#
loop_
_entity.id
_entity.type
_entity.pdbx_description
1 polymer ?
#
loop_
_entity_poly.entity_id
_entity_poly.type
_entity_poly.pdbx_seq_one_letter_code
_entity_poly.pdbx_strand_id
1 'polypeptide(L)'
;METSTELGEKYDKLLRENLIASEQMTVRPATEQLYTMFEGVRQNIVCLEEGTCSCRKFQMDELPCLHAWEVLKNQQLKPGQYCSFYYKKDSLLRTYEFPMHPMPDESLWVIPTEVLEDVVLPPKGRRNLGRPRKERLKPA
;
A
#
# COMPACT_ATOMS: atom_id res chain seq x y z
N MET A 1 3.47 25.06 15.74
CA MET A 1 2.59 23.89 15.96
C MET A 1 3.03 22.84 14.98
N GLU A 2 3.83 21.88 15.44
CA GLU A 2 4.43 20.85 14.60
C GLU A 2 3.35 19.85 14.19
N THR A 3 2.92 19.89 12.94
CA THR A 3 2.19 18.78 12.34
C THR A 3 3.20 17.69 12.02
N SER A 4 3.71 17.03 13.05
CA SER A 4 4.45 15.78 12.89
C SER A 4 3.43 14.73 12.46
N THR A 5 3.31 14.52 11.17
CA THR A 5 2.52 13.42 10.62
C THR A 5 3.31 12.12 10.77
N GLU A 6 2.67 11.11 11.37
CA GLU A 6 3.20 9.76 11.60
C GLU A 6 3.54 8.99 10.29
N LEU A 7 2.98 9.42 9.16
CA LEU A 7 3.11 8.76 7.87
C LEU A 7 4.28 9.34 7.06
N GLY A 8 4.72 8.60 6.04
CA GLY A 8 5.67 9.11 5.06
C GLY A 8 5.11 10.31 4.29
N GLU A 9 5.97 11.27 3.92
CA GLU A 9 5.58 12.56 3.31
C GLU A 9 4.67 12.42 2.08
N LYS A 10 4.95 11.40 1.25
CA LYS A 10 4.13 11.07 0.08
C LYS A 10 2.68 10.77 0.46
N TYR A 11 2.47 10.00 1.53
CA TYR A 11 1.15 9.57 1.97
C TYR A 11 0.44 10.70 2.72
N ASP A 12 1.16 11.53 3.47
CA ASP A 12 0.61 12.76 4.04
C ASP A 12 0.06 13.70 2.97
N LYS A 13 0.77 13.85 1.85
CA LYS A 13 0.31 14.64 0.72
C LYS A 13 -0.96 14.04 0.12
N LEU A 14 -1.00 12.73 -0.10
CA LEU A 14 -2.17 12.03 -0.61
C LEU A 14 -3.40 12.22 0.30
N LEU A 15 -3.21 12.14 1.63
CA LEU A 15 -4.29 12.37 2.59
C LEU A 15 -4.81 13.81 2.57
N ARG A 16 -3.91 14.80 2.41
CA ARG A 16 -4.32 16.21 2.21
C ARG A 16 -5.10 16.42 0.92
N GLU A 17 -4.74 15.73 -0.16
CA GLU A 17 -5.48 15.78 -1.42
C GLU A 17 -6.88 15.16 -1.26
N ASN A 18 -6.97 14.01 -0.57
CA ASN A 18 -8.25 13.38 -0.24
C ASN A 18 -9.14 14.27 0.62
N LEU A 19 -8.57 15.03 1.57
CA LEU A 19 -9.28 16.03 2.37
C LEU A 19 -9.94 17.10 1.52
N ILE A 20 -9.18 17.68 0.59
CA ILE A 20 -9.69 18.75 -0.28
C ILE A 20 -10.77 18.20 -1.21
N ALA A 21 -10.56 16.98 -1.74
CA ALA A 21 -11.53 16.34 -2.62
C ALA A 21 -12.83 15.93 -1.91
N SER A 22 -12.82 15.78 -0.59
CA SER A 22 -13.99 15.33 0.17
C SER A 22 -14.97 16.44 0.55
N GLU A 23 -14.58 17.72 0.42
CA GLU A 23 -15.31 18.88 0.95
C GLU A 23 -16.74 19.05 0.44
N GLN A 24 -17.09 18.46 -0.71
CA GLN A 24 -18.42 18.57 -1.32
C GLN A 24 -19.37 17.43 -0.93
N MET A 25 -18.95 16.53 -0.04
CA MET A 25 -19.69 15.32 0.30
C MET A 25 -20.56 15.48 1.53
N THR A 26 -21.74 14.87 1.50
CA THR A 26 -22.64 14.83 2.65
C THR A 26 -22.57 13.47 3.34
N VAL A 27 -22.28 13.45 4.64
CA VAL A 27 -22.25 12.23 5.46
C VAL A 27 -23.62 12.01 6.09
N ARG A 28 -24.14 10.78 6.01
CA ARG A 28 -25.27 10.33 6.83
C ARG A 28 -24.90 9.05 7.57
N PRO A 29 -24.92 9.02 8.91
CA PRO A 29 -24.74 7.77 9.64
C PRO A 29 -25.92 6.83 9.34
N ALA A 30 -25.60 5.58 9.02
CA ALA A 30 -26.58 4.50 8.88
C ALA A 30 -26.66 3.67 10.17
N THR A 31 -25.51 3.43 10.81
CA THR A 31 -25.37 2.83 12.15
C THR A 31 -24.23 3.54 12.89
N GLU A 32 -23.78 3.01 14.04
CA GLU A 32 -22.61 3.55 14.76
C GLU A 32 -21.31 3.46 13.94
N GLN A 33 -21.21 2.50 13.02
CA GLN A 33 -19.96 2.21 12.29
C GLN A 33 -20.10 2.30 10.77
N LEU A 34 -21.34 2.36 10.24
CA LEU A 34 -21.63 2.48 8.82
C LEU A 34 -22.11 3.89 8.48
N TYR A 35 -21.52 4.45 7.44
CA TYR A 35 -21.79 5.80 6.98
C TYR A 35 -22.06 5.81 5.48
N THR A 36 -23.12 6.49 5.09
CA THR A 36 -23.47 6.69 3.68
C THR A 36 -23.04 8.09 3.26
N MET A 37 -22.18 8.14 2.25
CA MET A 37 -21.63 9.34 1.64
C MET A 37 -22.39 9.67 0.36
N PHE A 38 -22.85 10.91 0.23
CA PHE A 38 -23.56 11.41 -0.94
C PHE A 38 -22.68 12.41 -1.70
N GLU A 39 -22.48 12.14 -2.99
CA GLU A 39 -21.81 13.00 -3.97
C GLU A 39 -22.77 13.21 -5.16
N GLY A 40 -23.63 14.22 -5.06
CA GLY A 40 -24.74 14.41 -5.98
C GLY A 40 -25.68 13.18 -5.97
N VAL A 41 -25.74 12.45 -7.07
CA VAL A 41 -26.59 11.24 -7.22
C VAL A 41 -25.85 9.96 -6.81
N ARG A 42 -24.52 10.01 -6.67
CA ARG A 42 -23.71 8.85 -6.29
C ARG A 42 -23.74 8.69 -4.78
N GLN A 43 -23.83 7.43 -4.35
CA GLN A 43 -23.70 7.07 -2.94
C GLN A 43 -22.56 6.08 -2.74
N ASN A 44 -21.81 6.25 -1.66
CA ASN A 44 -20.80 5.32 -1.22
C ASN A 44 -21.00 4.96 0.25
N ILE A 45 -20.74 3.71 0.61
CA ILE A 45 -20.86 3.23 1.98
C ILE A 45 -19.45 3.04 2.54
N VAL A 46 -19.21 3.56 3.73
CA VAL A 46 -17.94 3.44 4.47
C VAL A 46 -18.20 2.70 5.77
N CYS A 47 -17.38 1.71 6.07
CA CYS A 47 -17.28 1.10 7.39
C CYS A 47 -15.90 1.42 7.97
N LEU A 48 -15.85 2.20 9.06
CA LEU A 48 -14.58 2.60 9.67
C LEU A 48 -13.89 1.46 10.42
N GLU A 49 -14.65 0.59 11.09
CA GLU A 49 -14.11 -0.55 11.84
C GLU A 49 -13.41 -1.54 10.90
N GLU A 50 -14.08 -1.89 9.81
CA GLU A 50 -13.55 -2.83 8.82
C GLU A 50 -12.54 -2.19 7.86
N GLY A 51 -12.35 -0.87 7.91
CA GLY A 51 -11.49 -0.14 6.97
C GLY A 51 -11.96 -0.28 5.51
N THR A 52 -13.26 -0.32 5.26
CA THR A 52 -13.81 -0.58 3.92
C THR A 52 -14.62 0.58 3.35
N CYS A 53 -14.62 0.69 2.03
CA CYS A 53 -15.50 1.58 1.29
C CYS A 53 -16.04 0.89 0.03
N SER A 54 -17.28 1.19 -0.36
CA SER A 54 -17.86 0.71 -1.64
C SER A 54 -17.05 1.14 -2.87
N CYS A 55 -16.25 2.22 -2.78
CA CYS A 55 -15.33 2.62 -3.84
C CYS A 55 -14.09 1.72 -3.98
N ARG A 56 -13.92 0.76 -3.07
CA ARG A 56 -12.82 -0.21 -2.97
C ARG A 56 -11.44 0.32 -2.63
N LYS A 57 -11.19 1.62 -2.73
CA LYS A 57 -9.87 2.18 -2.43
C LYS A 57 -9.42 1.97 -0.99
N PHE A 58 -10.33 2.10 -0.02
CA PHE A 58 -9.95 2.02 1.39
C PHE A 58 -9.35 0.65 1.75
N GLN A 59 -10.02 -0.44 1.36
CA GLN A 59 -9.54 -1.79 1.62
C GLN A 59 -8.37 -2.23 0.73
N MET A 60 -8.21 -1.64 -0.46
CA MET A 60 -7.13 -2.00 -1.38
C MET A 60 -5.83 -1.26 -1.06
N ASP A 61 -5.94 0.03 -0.76
CA ASP A 61 -4.81 0.88 -0.46
C ASP A 61 -4.48 0.88 1.05
N GLU A 62 -5.33 0.27 1.88
CA GLU A 62 -5.26 0.32 3.35
C GLU A 62 -5.03 1.75 3.89
N LEU A 63 -5.60 2.72 3.17
CA LEU A 63 -5.53 4.16 3.42
C LEU A 63 -6.92 4.74 3.28
N PRO A 64 -7.32 5.68 4.16
CA PRO A 64 -8.60 6.36 4.02
C PRO A 64 -8.73 7.00 2.63
N CYS A 65 -9.70 6.51 1.87
CA CYS A 65 -10.11 7.15 0.63
C CYS A 65 -10.84 8.47 0.93
N LEU A 66 -11.07 9.30 -0.08
CA LEU A 66 -11.79 10.58 0.09
C LEU A 66 -13.16 10.42 0.80
N HIS A 67 -13.88 9.31 0.59
CA HIS A 67 -15.15 9.05 1.28
C HIS A 67 -14.94 8.78 2.77
N ALA A 68 -13.98 7.91 3.10
CA ALA A 68 -13.63 7.59 4.47
C ALA A 68 -13.08 8.82 5.20
N TRP A 69 -12.35 9.68 4.47
CA TRP A 69 -11.83 10.92 4.99
C TRP A 69 -12.94 11.87 5.47
N GLU A 70 -14.02 12.01 4.70
CA GLU A 70 -15.14 12.86 5.13
C GLU A 70 -15.83 12.31 6.38
N VAL A 71 -15.97 10.98 6.49
CA VAL A 71 -16.50 10.35 7.70
C VAL A 71 -15.60 10.62 8.90
N LEU A 72 -14.29 10.42 8.75
CA LEU A 72 -13.31 10.66 9.82
C LEU A 72 -13.33 12.12 10.29
N LYS A 73 -13.44 13.07 9.36
CA LYS A 73 -13.60 14.50 9.64
C LYS A 73 -14.89 14.78 10.41
N ASN A 74 -16.02 14.22 9.96
CA ASN A 74 -17.32 14.38 10.61
C ASN A 74 -17.33 13.83 12.04
N GLN A 75 -16.64 12.71 12.27
CA GLN A 75 -16.49 12.08 13.58
C GLN A 75 -15.32 12.64 14.42
N GLN A 76 -14.58 13.62 13.88
CA GLN A 76 -13.41 14.24 14.54
C GLN A 76 -12.32 13.23 14.95
N LEU A 77 -12.18 12.17 14.16
CA LEU A 77 -11.21 11.10 14.36
C LEU A 77 -9.90 11.41 13.63
N LYS A 78 -8.78 10.93 14.16
CA LYS A 78 -7.46 11.13 13.53
C LYS A 78 -7.27 10.13 12.38
N PRO A 79 -7.13 10.59 11.12
CA PRO A 79 -7.06 9.66 9.99
C PRO A 79 -5.84 8.74 9.98
N GLY A 80 -4.72 9.18 10.59
CA GLY A 80 -3.52 8.36 10.73
C GLY A 80 -3.75 7.05 11.51
N GLN A 81 -4.77 6.97 12.36
CA GLN A 81 -5.15 5.74 13.08
C GLN A 81 -5.81 4.70 12.17
N TYR A 82 -6.32 5.13 11.01
CA TYR A 82 -7.00 4.31 10.02
C TYR A 82 -6.11 4.03 8.80
N CYS A 83 -4.83 4.37 8.89
CA CYS A 83 -3.82 4.06 7.88
C CYS A 83 -3.05 2.81 8.30
N SER A 84 -2.74 1.94 7.34
CA SER A 84 -1.90 0.77 7.59
C SER A 84 -0.54 1.16 8.16
N PHE A 85 0.01 0.29 9.00
CA PHE A 85 1.32 0.50 9.60
C PHE A 85 2.43 0.61 8.54
N TYR A 86 2.27 -0.01 7.36
CA TYR A 86 3.25 0.07 6.27
C TYR A 86 3.54 1.50 5.80
N TYR A 87 2.61 2.44 6.03
CA TYR A 87 2.76 3.84 5.63
C TYR A 87 3.42 4.72 6.69
N LYS A 88 3.66 4.20 7.90
CA LYS A 88 4.29 4.94 9.00
C LYS A 88 5.79 5.03 8.82
N LYS A 89 6.37 6.18 9.20
CA LYS A 89 7.83 6.41 9.17
C LYS A 89 8.58 5.37 10.00
N ASP A 90 8.03 4.97 11.14
CA ASP A 90 8.63 3.96 12.02
C ASP A 90 8.79 2.61 11.32
N SER A 91 7.83 2.21 10.48
CA SER A 91 7.90 0.96 9.71
C SER A 91 9.01 1.02 8.66
N LEU A 92 9.18 2.18 8.02
CA LEU A 92 10.31 2.43 7.12
C LEU A 92 11.64 2.31 7.87
N LEU A 93 11.78 2.98 9.02
CA LEU A 93 13.00 2.93 9.83
C LEU A 93 13.32 1.49 10.29
N ARG A 94 12.32 0.76 10.77
CA ARG A 94 12.47 -0.66 11.16
C ARG A 94 12.93 -1.56 10.02
N THR A 95 12.48 -1.28 8.79
CA THR A 95 12.90 -2.05 7.61
C THR A 95 14.41 -1.91 7.35
N TYR A 96 14.99 -0.75 7.66
CA TYR A 96 16.41 -0.45 7.50
C TYR A 96 17.21 -0.49 8.81
N GLU A 97 16.60 -0.97 9.90
CA GLU A 97 17.25 -1.08 11.20
C GLU A 97 18.39 -2.11 11.19
N PHE A 98 18.25 -3.15 10.37
CA PHE A 98 19.28 -4.17 10.23
C PHE A 98 20.47 -3.62 9.41
N PRO A 99 21.71 -3.69 9.94
CA PRO A 99 22.88 -3.21 9.23
C PRO A 99 23.15 -4.09 8.00
N MET A 100 23.07 -3.48 6.82
CA MET A 100 23.54 -4.10 5.59
C MET A 100 25.06 -3.96 5.53
N HIS A 101 25.77 -5.05 5.80
CA HIS A 101 27.22 -5.08 5.61
C HIS A 101 27.52 -5.01 4.11
N PRO A 102 28.40 -4.09 3.67
CA PRO A 102 28.83 -4.08 2.28
C PRO A 102 29.49 -5.41 1.94
N MET A 103 29.21 -5.93 0.75
CA MET A 103 29.94 -7.09 0.26
C MET A 103 31.43 -6.70 0.17
N PRO A 104 32.35 -7.51 0.72
CA PRO A 104 33.77 -7.26 0.55
C PRO A 104 34.14 -7.28 -0.94
N ASP A 105 35.30 -6.71 -1.28
CA ASP A 105 35.84 -6.83 -2.63
C ASP A 105 35.99 -8.30 -3.04
N GLU A 106 35.80 -8.60 -4.33
CA GLU A 106 35.90 -9.97 -4.87
C GLU A 106 37.24 -10.63 -4.53
N SER A 107 38.33 -9.85 -4.43
CA SER A 107 39.65 -10.36 -4.06
C SER A 107 39.73 -10.91 -2.63
N LEU A 108 38.79 -10.55 -1.77
CA LEU A 108 38.72 -10.98 -0.37
C LEU A 108 37.75 -12.16 -0.17
N TRP A 109 37.08 -12.63 -1.23
CA TRP A 109 36.10 -13.70 -1.11
C TRP A 109 36.79 -15.05 -0.89
N VAL A 110 36.40 -15.73 0.18
CA VAL A 110 36.78 -17.14 0.40
C VAL A 110 35.69 -18.01 -0.21
N ILE A 111 35.92 -18.48 -1.44
CA ILE A 111 34.98 -19.34 -2.16
C ILE A 111 35.33 -20.81 -1.87
N PRO A 112 34.44 -21.61 -1.27
CA PRO A 112 34.67 -23.03 -1.04
C PRO A 112 34.91 -23.80 -2.36
N THR A 113 35.74 -24.83 -2.31
CA THR A 113 36.07 -25.67 -3.49
C THR A 113 34.82 -26.25 -4.14
N GLU A 114 33.85 -26.68 -3.33
CA GLU A 114 32.57 -27.21 -3.79
C GLU A 114 31.79 -26.24 -4.70
N VAL A 115 31.90 -24.93 -4.43
CA VAL A 115 31.23 -23.88 -5.23
C VAL A 115 32.04 -23.57 -6.49
N LEU A 116 33.37 -23.59 -6.42
CA LEU A 116 34.25 -23.41 -7.59
C LEU A 116 34.10 -24.56 -8.60
N GLU A 117 33.85 -25.77 -8.09
CA GLU A 117 33.64 -26.97 -8.90
C GLU A 117 32.19 -27.10 -9.39
N ASP A 118 31.25 -26.31 -8.85
CA ASP A 118 29.85 -26.35 -9.27
C ASP A 118 29.68 -25.74 -10.66
N VAL A 119 29.35 -26.59 -11.63
CA VAL A 119 29.08 -26.19 -13.00
C VAL A 119 27.60 -25.87 -13.14
N VAL A 120 27.26 -24.57 -13.10
CA VAL A 120 25.90 -24.11 -13.39
C VAL A 120 25.56 -24.35 -14.86
N LEU A 121 24.86 -25.46 -15.12
CA LEU A 121 24.36 -25.77 -16.46
C LEU A 121 23.19 -24.85 -16.83
N PRO A 122 23.04 -24.49 -18.13
CA PRO A 122 21.86 -23.77 -18.57
C PRO A 122 20.59 -24.60 -18.30
N PRO A 123 19.42 -23.94 -18.09
CA PRO A 123 18.15 -24.64 -17.92
C PRO A 123 17.94 -25.65 -19.05
N LYS A 124 17.59 -26.88 -18.68
CA LYS A 124 17.27 -27.93 -19.65
C LYS A 124 15.94 -27.60 -20.33
N GLY A 125 16.01 -26.89 -21.45
CA GLY A 125 14.84 -26.55 -22.27
C GLY A 125 15.18 -25.50 -23.33
N ARG A 126 14.75 -25.72 -24.57
CA ARG A 126 14.74 -24.64 -25.57
C ARG A 126 13.52 -23.78 -25.30
N ARG A 127 13.71 -22.46 -25.17
CA ARG A 127 12.59 -21.52 -25.32
C ARG A 127 12.02 -21.76 -26.72
N ASN A 128 10.70 -22.00 -26.81
CA ASN A 128 10.05 -22.16 -28.11
C ASN A 128 10.43 -20.96 -29.01
N LEU A 129 10.75 -21.24 -30.27
CA LEU A 129 11.00 -20.19 -31.26
C LEU A 129 9.77 -19.27 -31.31
N GLY A 130 10.01 -17.98 -31.08
CA GLY A 130 8.98 -16.95 -31.12
C GLY A 130 8.80 -16.16 -29.83
N ARG A 131 8.08 -15.06 -29.96
CA ARG A 131 7.71 -14.19 -28.84
C ARG A 131 6.80 -14.96 -27.87
N PRO A 132 7.04 -14.91 -26.55
CA PRO A 132 6.06 -15.42 -25.57
C PRO A 132 4.70 -14.81 -25.85
N ARG A 133 3.64 -15.62 -25.73
CA ARG A 133 2.27 -15.10 -25.80
C ARG A 133 2.11 -14.00 -24.74
N LYS A 134 1.60 -12.84 -25.15
CA LYS A 134 1.23 -11.77 -24.22
C LYS A 134 0.05 -12.16 -23.34
N GLU A 135 -0.80 -13.04 -23.85
CA GLU A 135 -2.04 -13.45 -23.18
C GLU A 135 -1.85 -14.77 -22.44
N ARG A 136 -2.35 -14.80 -21.19
CA ARG A 136 -2.39 -16.01 -20.36
C ARG A 136 -3.36 -17.02 -21.00
N LEU A 137 -2.94 -18.28 -21.12
CA LEU A 137 -3.82 -19.36 -21.57
C LEU A 137 -5.00 -19.50 -20.59
N LYS A 138 -6.22 -19.51 -21.11
CA LYS A 138 -7.40 -19.79 -20.29
C LYS A 138 -7.41 -21.28 -19.95
N PRO A 139 -7.76 -21.66 -18.71
CA PRO A 139 -7.94 -23.07 -18.35
C PRO A 139 -9.07 -23.68 -19.17
N ALA A 140 -8.94 -24.98 -19.46
CA ALA A 140 -9.95 -25.78 -20.16
C ALA A 140 -11.17 -26.02 -19.26
#